data_AF-A0AAN6I3Q4-F1
#
_entry.id   AF-A0AAN6I3Q4-F1
#
_cell.length_a   1.000
_cell.length_b   1.000
_cell.length_c   1.000
_cell.angle_alpha   90.00
_cell.angle_beta   90.00
_cell.angle_gamma   90.00
#
_symmetry.space_group_name_H-M   'P 1'
#
loop_
_entity.id
_entity.type
_entity.pdbx_description
1 polymer ?
#
loop_
_entity_poly.entity_id
_entity_poly.type
_entity_poly.pdbx_seq_one_letter_code
_entity_poly.pdbx_strand_id
1 'polypeptide(L)'
;MVSSSAGDSALLQNPKLLNSVATSYEYSNAIPLKVWLRSASTMLRHARYYATDGNVSETYVLYLRFVDLLANRLYKHPELRGWKQQKDGAANYQMYQSLCKKMPEIMSEAERIRKILDERYARQQEEQQRVLRRRAAAAKPKPVSVTAPVTPEPHPELDASLATKLRSLSSSSANSSQAKLEISYPDEFAIESPKPEPSAQSEPTPAVLHKTVNFTEGGSPLRTVFLPPKVVDEFLVIAKRNTSKKLETCGILCGKLNRNAFFINYLVIPEQHSTPNTCNTKNEEKLFDFIDNLDLFVLGWIHTHPTQSCFLSSVDLHTQNSYQIMLNEAIAVVCSPRFERQVGIFRLTDPPGIPVITNCNQTGFHPHESDNLYVECDRTSTKTGHVVLKDLPFQIKDLR
;
A
#
# COMPACT_ATOMS: atom_id res chain seq x y z
N MET A 1 25.36 -11.94 -5.23
CA MET A 1 24.31 -10.89 -5.15
C MET A 1 23.55 -11.12 -3.84
N VAL A 2 23.94 -10.40 -2.77
CA VAL A 2 23.55 -10.72 -1.39
C VAL A 2 22.79 -9.55 -0.77
N SER A 3 21.55 -9.82 -0.36
CA SER A 3 20.69 -9.13 0.62
C SER A 3 20.87 -7.60 0.82
N SER A 4 19.99 -6.78 0.25
CA SER A 4 19.78 -5.38 0.69
C SER A 4 18.47 -5.14 1.44
N SER A 5 17.66 -6.17 1.73
CA SER A 5 16.33 -6.00 2.32
C SER A 5 16.31 -5.43 3.76
N ALA A 6 17.47 -5.38 4.44
CA ALA A 6 17.59 -4.79 5.78
C ALA A 6 17.93 -3.29 5.75
N GLY A 7 18.48 -2.79 4.64
CA GLY A 7 18.89 -1.39 4.49
C GLY A 7 17.70 -0.43 4.28
N ASP A 8 16.74 -0.85 3.46
CA ASP A 8 15.58 -0.02 3.12
C ASP A 8 14.58 0.12 4.29
N SER A 9 14.47 -0.90 5.14
CA SER A 9 13.64 -0.84 6.35
C SER A 9 14.18 0.13 7.41
N ALA A 10 15.48 0.46 7.40
CA ALA A 10 16.11 1.36 8.36
C ALA A 10 15.89 2.85 7.99
N LEU A 11 15.70 3.16 6.71
CA LEU A 11 15.36 4.51 6.24
C LEU A 11 13.92 4.90 6.62
N LEU A 12 13.00 3.93 6.60
CA LEU A 12 11.57 4.09 6.94
C LEU A 12 11.26 4.39 8.42
N GLN A 13 12.28 4.52 9.28
CA GLN A 13 12.11 4.83 10.71
C GLN A 13 12.85 6.08 11.19
N ASN A 14 13.55 6.80 10.31
CA ASN A 14 14.27 8.02 10.69
C ASN A 14 13.28 9.17 10.97
N PRO A 15 13.19 9.71 12.20
CA PRO A 15 12.20 10.74 12.55
C PRO A 15 12.32 12.04 11.75
N LYS A 16 13.54 12.42 11.33
CA LYS A 16 13.75 13.61 10.50
C LYS A 16 13.19 13.41 9.09
N LEU A 17 13.42 12.23 8.51
CA LEU A 17 12.88 11.88 7.20
C LEU A 17 11.35 11.76 7.26
N LEU A 18 10.81 11.11 8.29
CA LEU A 18 9.37 10.99 8.49
C LEU A 18 8.69 12.35 8.65
N ASN A 19 9.33 13.30 9.35
CA ASN A 19 8.83 14.68 9.42
C ASN A 19 8.81 15.35 8.03
N SER A 20 9.88 15.18 7.24
CA SER A 20 9.93 15.67 5.86
C SER A 20 8.79 15.07 5.02
N VAL A 21 8.58 13.75 5.10
CA VAL A 21 7.50 13.03 4.41
C VAL A 21 6.12 13.54 4.86
N ALA A 22 5.94 13.78 6.16
CA ALA A 22 4.68 14.30 6.70
C ALA A 22 4.33 15.66 6.10
N THR A 23 5.31 16.56 5.97
CA THR A 23 5.13 17.90 5.40
C THR A 23 5.21 17.96 3.88
N SER A 24 5.66 16.88 3.23
CA SER A 24 5.71 16.75 1.78
C SER A 24 4.36 16.29 1.26
N TYR A 25 3.52 17.26 0.94
CA TYR A 25 2.26 17.07 0.22
C TYR A 25 1.91 18.36 -0.48
N GLU A 26 1.13 18.25 -1.55
CA GLU A 26 0.69 19.41 -2.31
C GLU A 26 -0.56 20.01 -1.68
N TYR A 27 -0.52 21.33 -1.47
CA TYR A 27 -1.64 22.11 -0.94
C TYR A 27 -2.01 23.19 -1.95
N SER A 28 -3.30 23.26 -2.27
CA SER A 28 -3.88 24.30 -3.12
C SER A 28 -5.08 24.93 -2.44
N ASN A 29 -5.12 26.26 -2.42
CA ASN A 29 -6.26 27.05 -1.92
C ASN A 29 -7.41 27.15 -2.96
N ALA A 30 -7.23 26.59 -4.16
CA ALA A 30 -8.28 26.44 -5.15
C ALA A 30 -9.24 25.28 -4.81
N ILE A 31 -8.78 24.32 -4.00
CA ILE A 31 -9.60 23.23 -3.50
C ILE A 31 -10.46 23.76 -2.34
N PRO A 32 -11.80 23.55 -2.35
CA PRO A 32 -12.68 24.07 -1.30
C PRO A 32 -12.25 23.62 0.11
N LEU A 33 -12.35 24.52 1.09
CA LEU A 33 -11.87 24.26 2.46
C LEU A 33 -12.56 23.05 3.09
N LYS A 34 -13.83 22.81 2.74
CA LYS A 34 -14.61 21.68 3.25
C LYS A 34 -13.98 20.35 2.86
N VAL A 35 -13.42 20.25 1.67
CA VAL A 35 -12.71 19.06 1.19
C VAL A 35 -11.46 18.84 2.04
N TRP A 36 -10.68 19.90 2.29
CA TRP A 36 -9.51 19.80 3.17
C TRP A 36 -9.84 19.39 4.61
N LEU A 37 -10.94 19.85 5.18
CA LEU A 37 -11.37 19.43 6.52
C LEU A 37 -11.76 17.94 6.57
N ARG A 38 -12.38 17.43 5.50
CA ARG A 38 -12.66 15.99 5.37
C ARG A 38 -11.37 15.18 5.25
N SER A 39 -10.39 15.66 4.47
CA SER A 39 -9.06 15.04 4.37
C SER A 39 -8.35 15.02 5.73
N ALA A 40 -8.39 16.12 6.48
CA ALA A 40 -7.84 16.19 7.84
C ALA A 40 -8.50 15.19 8.79
N SER A 41 -9.83 15.07 8.75
CA SER A 41 -10.58 14.11 9.57
C SER A 41 -10.21 12.67 9.23
N THR A 42 -10.10 12.38 7.93
CA THR A 42 -9.70 11.08 7.40
C THR A 42 -8.28 10.72 7.82
N MET A 43 -7.32 11.66 7.69
CA MET A 43 -5.95 11.47 8.17
C MET A 43 -5.89 11.12 9.64
N LEU A 44 -6.64 11.84 10.49
CA LEU A 44 -6.67 11.58 11.91
C LEU A 44 -7.23 10.18 12.24
N ARG A 45 -8.29 9.77 11.54
CA ARG A 45 -8.87 8.42 11.66
C ARG A 45 -7.86 7.35 11.26
N HIS A 46 -7.22 7.52 10.10
CA HIS A 46 -6.18 6.60 9.64
C HIS A 46 -5.03 6.51 10.64
N ALA A 47 -4.53 7.63 11.16
CA ALA A 47 -3.45 7.67 12.14
C ALA A 47 -3.78 6.87 13.42
N ARG A 48 -5.02 7.01 13.92
CA ARG A 48 -5.51 6.25 15.07
C ARG A 48 -5.58 4.76 14.79
N TYR A 49 -6.00 4.39 13.58
CA TYR A 49 -5.96 2.98 13.16
C TYR A 49 -4.52 2.44 13.12
N TYR A 50 -3.56 3.18 12.55
CA TYR A 50 -2.16 2.74 12.56
C TYR A 50 -1.59 2.62 13.98
N ALA A 51 -2.06 3.48 14.90
CA ALA A 51 -1.65 3.42 16.29
C ALA A 51 -2.11 2.11 16.95
N THR A 52 -3.32 1.64 16.64
CA THR A 52 -3.83 0.35 17.14
C THR A 52 -3.19 -0.86 16.45
N ASP A 53 -2.82 -0.75 15.17
CA ASP A 53 -2.08 -1.79 14.43
C ASP A 53 -0.59 -1.85 14.81
N GLY A 54 -0.11 -0.91 15.64
CA GLY A 54 1.29 -0.82 16.08
C GLY A 54 2.24 -0.24 15.04
N ASN A 55 1.73 0.36 13.96
CA ASN A 55 2.53 1.00 12.93
C ASN A 55 2.91 2.44 13.32
N VAL A 56 3.95 2.54 14.13
CA VAL A 56 4.41 3.79 14.76
C VAL A 56 4.87 4.86 13.76
N SER A 57 5.53 4.45 12.66
CA SER A 57 6.04 5.38 11.64
C SER A 57 4.89 6.09 10.93
N GLU A 58 3.89 5.34 10.47
CA GLU A 58 2.75 5.85 9.71
C GLU A 58 1.82 6.68 10.60
N THR A 59 1.63 6.27 11.86
CA THR A 59 0.94 7.09 12.86
C THR A 59 1.62 8.45 13.01
N TYR A 60 2.96 8.47 13.14
CA TYR A 60 3.72 9.71 13.30
C TYR A 60 3.56 10.63 12.08
N VAL A 61 3.71 10.08 10.87
CA VAL A 61 3.59 10.83 9.62
C VAL A 61 2.21 11.47 9.49
N LEU A 62 1.14 10.72 9.75
CA LEU A 62 -0.22 11.23 9.61
C LEU A 62 -0.60 12.22 10.69
N TYR A 63 -0.17 12.03 11.94
CA TYR A 63 -0.37 13.03 12.99
C TYR A 63 0.35 14.34 12.68
N LEU A 64 1.61 14.28 12.23
CA LEU A 64 2.33 15.48 11.83
C LEU A 64 1.71 16.15 10.61
N ARG A 65 1.28 15.39 9.60
CA ARG A 65 0.60 15.93 8.42
C ARG A 65 -0.72 16.60 8.78
N PHE A 66 -1.49 16.00 9.70
CA PHE A 66 -2.71 16.61 10.25
C PHE A 66 -2.43 17.95 10.93
N VAL A 67 -1.40 17.98 11.79
CA VAL A 67 -0.99 19.21 12.49
C VAL A 67 -0.51 20.28 11.51
N ASP A 68 0.37 19.93 10.56
CA ASP A 68 0.87 20.87 9.55
C ASP A 68 -0.27 21.41 8.66
N LEU A 69 -1.18 20.54 8.22
CA LEU A 69 -2.33 20.95 7.41
C LEU A 69 -3.17 22.01 8.15
N LEU A 70 -3.56 21.76 9.40
CA LEU A 70 -4.37 22.71 10.16
C LEU A 70 -3.60 23.99 10.54
N ALA A 71 -2.43 23.82 11.15
CA ALA A 71 -1.68 24.91 11.77
C ALA A 71 -0.94 25.78 10.75
N ASN A 72 -0.53 25.22 9.61
CA ASN A 72 0.31 25.92 8.64
C ASN A 72 -0.39 26.18 7.29
N ARG A 73 -1.44 25.45 6.94
CA ARG A 73 -2.17 25.65 5.67
C ARG A 73 -3.59 26.19 5.86
N LEU A 74 -4.47 25.44 6.53
CA LEU A 74 -5.91 25.73 6.55
C LEU A 74 -6.28 27.00 7.32
N TYR A 75 -5.51 27.38 8.35
CA TYR A 75 -5.75 28.64 9.07
C TYR A 75 -5.65 29.89 8.18
N LYS A 76 -4.97 29.79 7.03
CA LYS A 76 -4.81 30.85 6.01
C LYS A 76 -5.78 30.71 4.83
N HIS A 77 -6.63 29.69 4.81
CA HIS A 77 -7.51 29.43 3.66
C HIS A 77 -8.51 30.58 3.45
N PRO A 78 -8.69 31.10 2.23
CA PRO A 78 -9.56 32.26 1.97
C PRO A 78 -11.00 32.08 2.47
N GLU A 79 -11.59 30.91 2.24
CA GLU A 79 -12.96 30.57 2.66
C GLU A 79 -13.18 30.62 4.19
N LEU A 80 -12.13 30.42 5.01
CA LEU A 80 -12.27 30.33 6.46
C LEU A 80 -12.78 31.63 7.07
N ARG A 81 -12.41 32.79 6.50
CA ARG A 81 -12.86 34.10 6.97
C ARG A 81 -14.36 34.28 6.77
N GLY A 82 -14.88 33.86 5.61
CA GLY A 82 -16.29 34.01 5.25
C GLY A 82 -17.22 33.10 6.07
N TRP A 83 -16.76 31.91 6.44
CA TRP A 83 -17.58 30.95 7.20
C TRP A 83 -17.92 31.38 8.63
N LYS A 84 -17.14 32.30 9.23
CA LYS A 84 -17.45 32.84 10.56
C LYS A 84 -18.70 33.74 10.54
N GLN A 85 -19.05 34.29 9.38
CA GLN A 85 -20.10 35.31 9.23
C GLN A 85 -21.33 34.77 8.49
N GLN A 86 -21.17 33.73 7.67
CA GLN A 86 -22.25 33.15 6.85
C GLN A 86 -23.03 32.06 7.61
N LYS A 87 -24.36 32.12 7.53
CA LYS A 87 -25.27 31.14 8.16
C LYS A 87 -25.05 29.72 7.63
N ASP A 88 -24.78 29.58 6.33
CA ASP A 88 -24.53 28.29 5.66
C ASP A 88 -23.09 27.75 5.91
N GLY A 89 -22.16 28.62 6.33
CA GLY A 89 -20.78 28.26 6.66
C GLY A 89 -20.60 27.75 8.10
N ALA A 90 -21.63 27.88 8.95
CA ALA A 90 -21.53 27.60 10.39
C ALA A 90 -21.15 26.14 10.69
N ALA A 91 -21.73 25.17 9.99
CA ALA A 91 -21.42 23.75 10.16
C ALA A 91 -19.96 23.43 9.79
N ASN A 92 -19.48 23.98 8.66
CA ASN A 92 -18.10 23.77 8.21
C ASN A 92 -17.10 24.45 9.18
N TYR A 93 -17.44 25.62 9.71
CA TYR A 93 -16.63 26.30 10.71
C TYR A 93 -16.57 25.52 12.04
N GLN A 94 -17.68 24.93 12.48
CA GLN A 94 -17.71 24.05 13.65
C GLN A 94 -16.83 22.81 13.47
N MET A 95 -16.83 22.21 12.27
CA MET A 95 -15.94 21.09 11.92
C MET A 95 -14.47 21.50 12.06
N TYR A 96 -14.07 22.66 11.49
CA TYR A 96 -12.72 23.20 11.66
C TYR A 96 -12.35 23.38 13.14
N GLN A 97 -13.23 24.00 13.94
CA GLN A 97 -13.00 24.20 15.37
C GLN A 97 -12.84 22.87 16.13
N SER A 98 -13.66 21.87 15.81
CA SER A 98 -13.58 20.53 16.41
C SER A 98 -12.23 19.88 16.14
N LEU A 99 -11.71 19.97 14.91
CA LEU A 99 -10.39 19.46 14.57
C LEU A 99 -9.26 20.23 15.28
N CYS A 100 -9.34 21.56 15.33
CA CYS A 100 -8.38 22.37 16.09
C CYS A 100 -8.36 22.02 17.58
N LYS A 101 -9.51 21.68 18.19
CA LYS A 101 -9.58 21.25 19.60
C LYS A 101 -8.86 19.93 19.87
N LYS A 102 -8.80 19.03 18.88
CA LYS A 102 -8.07 17.75 18.99
C LYS A 102 -6.56 17.94 18.82
N MET A 103 -6.12 19.01 18.17
CA MET A 103 -4.72 19.24 17.81
C MET A 103 -3.73 19.17 18.99
N PRO A 104 -4.00 19.75 20.19
CA PRO A 104 -3.06 19.66 21.31
C PRO A 104 -2.80 18.23 21.80
N GLU A 105 -3.85 17.41 21.86
CA GLU A 105 -3.75 15.98 22.23
C GLU A 105 -2.89 15.23 21.21
N ILE A 106 -3.14 15.47 19.92
CA ILE A 106 -2.41 14.82 18.82
C ILE A 106 -0.95 15.26 18.77
N MET A 107 -0.64 16.52 19.06
CA MET A 107 0.75 16.98 19.18
C MET A 107 1.47 16.29 20.34
N SER A 108 0.82 16.13 21.49
CA SER A 108 1.39 15.41 22.63
C SER A 108 1.67 13.94 22.29
N GLU A 109 0.73 13.28 21.61
CA GLU A 109 0.90 11.89 21.18
C GLU A 109 2.01 11.75 20.12
N ALA A 110 2.07 12.65 19.13
CA ALA A 110 3.14 12.68 18.14
C ALA A 110 4.52 12.86 18.79
N GLU A 111 4.63 13.65 19.86
CA GLU A 111 5.88 13.79 20.61
C GLU A 111 6.27 12.49 21.34
N ARG A 112 5.31 11.78 21.96
CA ARG A 112 5.58 10.46 22.56
C ARG A 112 6.08 9.46 21.52
N ILE A 113 5.39 9.41 20.38
CA ILE A 113 5.77 8.55 19.26
C ILE A 113 7.15 8.91 18.72
N ARG A 114 7.47 10.20 18.61
CA ARG A 114 8.80 10.67 18.20
C ARG A 114 9.89 10.11 19.10
N LYS A 115 9.71 10.13 20.43
CA LYS A 115 10.68 9.56 21.39
C LYS A 115 10.89 8.06 21.14
N ILE A 116 9.81 7.31 20.90
CA ILE A 116 9.89 5.88 20.55
C ILE A 116 10.68 5.67 19.26
N LEU A 117 10.44 6.49 18.23
CA LEU A 117 11.16 6.39 16.96
C LEU A 117 12.63 6.79 17.10
N ASP A 118 12.96 7.84 17.84
CA ASP A 118 14.34 8.25 18.15
C ASP A 118 15.11 7.11 18.84
N GLU A 119 14.50 6.44 19.84
CA GLU A 119 15.09 5.28 20.52
C GLU A 119 15.26 4.05 19.61
N ARG A 120 14.28 3.78 18.73
CA ARG A 120 14.37 2.68 17.75
C ARG A 120 15.48 2.94 16.75
N TYR A 121 15.57 4.16 16.24
CA TYR A 121 16.58 4.58 15.28
C TYR A 121 17.99 4.56 15.88
N ALA A 122 18.17 5.04 17.11
CA ALA A 122 19.46 4.98 17.82
C ALA A 122 19.96 3.53 17.99
N ARG A 123 19.09 2.63 18.46
CA ARG A 123 19.42 1.19 18.60
C ARG A 123 19.83 0.55 17.27
N GLN A 124 19.15 0.91 16.18
CA GLN A 124 19.50 0.42 14.85
C GLN A 124 20.87 0.94 14.38
N GLN A 125 21.18 2.21 14.61
CA GLN A 125 22.49 2.77 14.26
C GLN A 125 23.62 2.11 15.04
N GLU A 126 23.44 1.87 16.34
CA GLU A 126 24.42 1.17 17.17
C GLU A 126 24.67 -0.25 16.68
N GLU A 127 23.61 -1.01 16.36
CA GLU A 127 23.74 -2.37 15.84
C GLU A 127 24.41 -2.39 14.45
N GLN A 128 24.04 -1.47 13.55
CA GLN A 128 24.71 -1.32 12.25
C GLN A 128 26.20 -1.01 12.42
N GLN A 129 26.55 -0.09 13.32
CA GLN A 129 27.94 0.24 13.60
C GLN A 129 28.69 -0.95 14.23
N ARG A 130 28.02 -1.75 15.07
CA ARG A 130 28.58 -2.97 15.66
C ARG A 130 28.84 -4.04 14.60
N VAL A 131 27.91 -4.26 13.68
CA VAL A 131 28.07 -5.19 12.55
C VAL A 131 29.20 -4.74 11.63
N LEU A 132 29.29 -3.46 11.30
CA LEU A 132 30.37 -2.89 10.50
C LEU A 132 31.73 -3.05 11.21
N ARG A 133 31.81 -2.79 12.51
CA ARG A 133 33.03 -3.00 13.30
C ARG A 133 33.45 -4.47 13.34
N ARG A 134 32.50 -5.40 13.50
CA ARG A 134 32.75 -6.85 13.44
C ARG A 134 33.27 -7.29 12.07
N ARG A 135 32.66 -6.79 10.98
CA ARG A 135 33.12 -7.05 9.61
C ARG A 135 34.52 -6.49 9.36
N ALA A 136 34.80 -5.25 9.79
CA ALA A 136 36.11 -4.63 9.68
C ALA A 136 37.19 -5.37 10.49
N ALA A 137 36.84 -5.87 11.69
CA ALA A 137 37.75 -6.69 12.50
C ALA A 137 38.04 -8.06 11.85
N ALA A 138 37.04 -8.68 11.21
CA ALA A 138 37.22 -9.93 10.47
C ALA A 138 38.00 -9.77 9.15
N ALA A 139 38.01 -8.55 8.58
CA ALA A 139 38.75 -8.22 7.36
C ALA A 139 40.22 -7.82 7.60
N LYS A 140 40.67 -7.67 8.85
CA LYS A 140 42.10 -7.43 9.13
C LYS A 140 42.90 -8.72 8.89
N PRO A 141 43.94 -8.70 8.04
CA PRO A 141 44.78 -9.88 7.84
C PRO A 141 45.47 -10.24 9.16
N LYS A 142 45.43 -11.53 9.53
CA LYS A 142 46.20 -12.03 10.67
C LYS A 142 47.68 -11.75 10.43
N PRO A 143 48.44 -11.23 11.41
CA PRO A 143 49.87 -11.07 11.25
C PRO A 143 50.47 -12.47 11.07
N VAL A 144 51.05 -12.72 9.89
CA VAL A 144 51.85 -13.92 9.65
C VAL A 144 53.04 -13.83 10.60
N SER A 145 53.06 -14.73 11.58
CA SER A 145 54.20 -14.95 12.45
C SER A 145 55.38 -15.37 11.58
N VAL A 146 56.37 -14.49 11.49
CA VAL A 146 57.66 -14.78 10.86
C VAL A 146 58.44 -15.66 11.82
N THR A 147 58.49 -16.96 11.56
CA THR A 147 59.54 -17.84 12.09
C THR A 147 60.70 -17.91 11.09
N ALA A 148 61.91 -17.85 11.64
CA ALA A 148 63.19 -17.63 10.98
C ALA A 148 63.63 -18.78 10.02
N PRO A 149 64.72 -18.59 9.25
CA PRO A 149 64.94 -19.20 7.93
C PRO A 149 65.52 -20.62 7.99
N VAL A 150 65.05 -21.49 7.09
CA VAL A 150 65.71 -22.75 6.73
C VAL A 150 66.24 -22.61 5.30
N THR A 151 67.51 -22.96 5.14
CA THR A 151 68.31 -22.89 3.90
C THR A 151 67.81 -23.84 2.80
N PRO A 152 68.16 -23.57 1.53
CA PRO A 152 67.55 -24.17 0.35
C PRO A 152 68.32 -25.39 -0.17
N GLU A 153 67.60 -26.37 -0.71
CA GLU A 153 68.11 -27.37 -1.66
C GLU A 153 67.06 -27.57 -2.78
N PRO A 154 67.48 -27.88 -4.02
CA PRO A 154 66.75 -27.56 -5.24
C PRO A 154 66.08 -28.78 -5.90
N HIS A 155 65.36 -28.48 -6.99
CA HIS A 155 64.94 -29.36 -8.11
C HIS A 155 63.45 -29.75 -8.24
N PRO A 156 62.95 -29.86 -9.50
CA PRO A 156 61.82 -29.08 -9.98
C PRO A 156 60.65 -29.95 -10.49
N GLU A 157 59.70 -29.30 -11.16
CA GLU A 157 58.64 -29.86 -12.04
C GLU A 157 57.23 -29.96 -11.46
N LEU A 158 56.61 -28.76 -11.36
CA LEU A 158 55.19 -28.56 -11.64
C LEU A 158 54.97 -28.70 -13.16
N ASP A 159 54.01 -29.53 -13.57
CA ASP A 159 53.11 -29.33 -14.74
C ASP A 159 52.45 -30.62 -15.31
N ALA A 160 52.47 -31.75 -14.59
CA ALA A 160 51.86 -33.00 -15.10
C ALA A 160 50.48 -33.38 -14.53
N SER A 161 50.00 -32.75 -13.43
CA SER A 161 48.78 -33.24 -12.74
C SER A 161 47.50 -32.45 -13.00
N LEU A 162 47.55 -31.29 -13.67
CA LEU A 162 46.35 -30.48 -13.97
C LEU A 162 45.70 -30.78 -15.33
N ALA A 163 46.42 -31.41 -16.26
CA ALA A 163 45.90 -31.73 -17.60
C ALA A 163 45.07 -33.03 -17.64
N THR A 164 45.23 -33.93 -16.66
CA THR A 164 44.55 -35.24 -16.65
C THR A 164 43.16 -35.20 -15.99
N LYS A 165 42.89 -34.21 -15.13
CA LYS A 165 41.63 -34.11 -14.36
C LYS A 165 40.51 -33.31 -15.06
N LEU A 166 40.80 -32.66 -16.18
CA LEU A 166 39.84 -31.84 -16.95
C LEU A 166 39.24 -32.56 -18.17
N ARG A 167 39.56 -33.84 -18.38
CA ARG A 167 39.07 -34.64 -19.52
C ARG A 167 37.98 -35.67 -19.20
N SER A 168 37.53 -35.78 -17.95
CA SER A 168 36.58 -36.83 -17.52
C SER A 168 35.20 -36.33 -17.06
N LEU A 169 34.82 -35.07 -17.33
CA LEU A 169 33.53 -34.49 -16.89
C LEU A 169 32.63 -34.00 -18.03
N SER A 170 32.78 -34.54 -19.24
CA SER A 170 31.87 -34.27 -20.36
C SER A 170 31.43 -35.58 -21.02
N SER A 171 30.50 -36.29 -20.39
CA SER A 171 29.37 -36.97 -21.07
C SER A 171 28.47 -37.70 -20.06
N SER A 172 27.25 -37.19 -20.05
CA SER A 172 25.96 -37.73 -19.63
C SER A 172 25.83 -39.27 -19.59
N SER A 173 25.12 -39.75 -18.55
CA SER A 173 23.73 -40.23 -18.64
C SER A 173 23.43 -41.59 -17.99
N ALA A 174 22.21 -41.65 -17.45
CA ALA A 174 21.34 -42.81 -17.23
C ALA A 174 21.43 -43.61 -15.90
N ASN A 175 20.40 -43.37 -15.09
CA ASN A 175 19.44 -44.32 -14.50
C ASN A 175 19.82 -45.31 -13.38
N SER A 176 19.08 -45.09 -12.28
CA SER A 176 18.18 -46.04 -11.60
C SER A 176 18.71 -46.96 -10.48
N SER A 177 17.86 -47.03 -9.45
CA SER A 177 17.55 -48.15 -8.54
C SER A 177 18.06 -48.06 -7.08
N GLN A 178 17.16 -47.52 -6.24
CA GLN A 178 16.64 -48.04 -4.96
C GLN A 178 17.42 -49.11 -4.16
N ALA A 179 17.46 -48.90 -2.83
CA ALA A 179 16.73 -49.69 -1.81
C ALA A 179 16.87 -49.02 -0.42
N LYS A 180 16.06 -49.22 0.64
CA LYS A 180 14.63 -49.51 0.94
C LYS A 180 14.63 -49.79 2.46
N LEU A 181 13.72 -49.22 3.27
CA LEU A 181 13.29 -49.70 4.63
C LEU A 181 11.98 -48.90 4.97
N GLU A 182 10.75 -49.37 4.72
CA GLU A 182 9.81 -50.19 5.56
C GLU A 182 9.64 -49.69 7.02
N ILE A 183 8.45 -49.47 7.62
CA ILE A 183 7.27 -50.34 7.89
C ILE A 183 6.03 -49.45 8.26
N SER A 184 4.88 -49.55 7.56
CA SER A 184 3.53 -50.13 7.91
C SER A 184 2.57 -49.37 8.86
N TYR A 185 1.30 -49.24 8.41
CA TYR A 185 0.09 -48.76 9.10
C TYR A 185 -0.98 -49.88 9.10
N PRO A 186 -1.99 -49.86 9.99
CA PRO A 186 -3.26 -50.55 9.77
C PRO A 186 -4.47 -49.61 9.56
N ASP A 187 -5.46 -50.15 8.87
CA ASP A 187 -6.67 -49.54 8.30
C ASP A 187 -7.92 -49.58 9.22
N GLU A 188 -8.78 -48.57 9.00
CA GLU A 188 -10.27 -48.57 8.91
C GLU A 188 -11.20 -49.08 10.06
N PHE A 189 -12.09 -48.19 10.55
CA PHE A 189 -13.58 -48.27 10.63
C PHE A 189 -14.24 -47.54 11.84
N ALA A 190 -15.19 -46.65 11.50
CA ALA A 190 -16.51 -46.34 12.09
C ALA A 190 -16.73 -45.90 13.58
N ILE A 191 -17.38 -44.71 13.69
CA ILE A 191 -18.47 -44.26 14.61
C ILE A 191 -18.21 -44.24 16.13
N GLU A 192 -18.21 -43.05 16.75
CA GLU A 192 -19.29 -42.50 17.63
C GLU A 192 -18.81 -41.23 18.38
N SER A 193 -19.73 -40.29 18.66
CA SER A 193 -19.44 -39.02 19.37
C SER A 193 -19.35 -39.20 20.89
N PRO A 194 -18.57 -38.36 21.60
CA PRO A 194 -19.10 -37.75 22.83
C PRO A 194 -18.85 -36.22 22.94
N LYS A 195 -19.74 -35.61 23.74
CA LYS A 195 -19.88 -34.19 24.13
C LYS A 195 -18.64 -33.57 24.82
N PRO A 196 -18.59 -32.22 24.96
CA PRO A 196 -17.39 -31.45 25.24
C PRO A 196 -17.13 -31.24 26.73
N GLU A 197 -15.85 -31.16 27.12
CA GLU A 197 -15.37 -30.58 28.39
C GLU A 197 -14.02 -29.86 28.17
N PRO A 198 -13.63 -28.94 29.06
CA PRO A 198 -13.55 -27.51 28.76
C PRO A 198 -12.19 -27.07 28.20
N SER A 199 -12.23 -26.05 27.34
CA SER A 199 -11.09 -25.45 26.66
C SER A 199 -9.99 -25.00 27.63
N ALA A 200 -8.85 -25.69 27.58
CA ALA A 200 -7.58 -25.10 27.98
C ALA A 200 -7.31 -23.90 27.06
N GLN A 201 -7.07 -22.74 27.66
CA GLN A 201 -6.77 -21.49 26.97
C GLN A 201 -5.56 -21.70 26.06
N SER A 202 -5.80 -21.68 24.75
CA SER A 202 -4.72 -21.63 23.76
C SER A 202 -4.00 -20.29 23.90
N GLU A 203 -2.70 -20.34 24.20
CA GLU A 203 -1.85 -19.15 24.11
C GLU A 203 -1.99 -18.50 22.72
N PRO A 204 -2.01 -17.16 22.64
CA PRO A 204 -2.17 -16.47 21.37
C PRO A 204 -0.94 -16.72 20.49
N THR A 205 -1.10 -17.52 19.43
CA THR A 205 -0.16 -17.59 18.31
C THR A 205 0.27 -16.18 17.89
N PRO A 206 1.57 -15.90 17.68
CA PRO A 206 2.02 -14.58 17.27
C PRO A 206 1.31 -14.19 15.96
N ALA A 207 0.56 -13.09 16.02
CA ALA A 207 -0.25 -12.62 14.90
C ALA A 207 0.65 -12.36 13.68
N VAL A 208 0.42 -13.10 12.59
CA VAL A 208 1.21 -12.99 11.36
C VAL A 208 0.91 -11.65 10.68
N LEU A 209 1.89 -10.74 10.68
CA LEU A 209 1.84 -9.46 9.96
C LEU A 209 2.01 -9.69 8.45
N HIS A 210 1.20 -9.01 7.62
CA HIS A 210 1.39 -9.05 6.18
C HIS A 210 2.67 -8.29 5.79
N LYS A 211 3.62 -9.00 5.17
CA LYS A 211 4.86 -8.40 4.67
C LYS A 211 4.59 -7.55 3.43
N THR A 212 5.13 -6.34 3.40
CA THR A 212 5.17 -5.50 2.20
C THR A 212 6.21 -6.07 1.24
N VAL A 213 5.77 -6.44 0.03
CA VAL A 213 6.64 -7.02 -1.02
C VAL A 213 6.54 -6.27 -2.35
N ASN A 214 5.73 -5.21 -2.39
CA ASN A 214 5.50 -4.38 -3.56
C ASN A 214 5.92 -2.95 -3.26
N PHE A 215 6.37 -2.25 -4.29
CA PHE A 215 6.89 -0.90 -4.20
C PHE A 215 6.41 -0.08 -5.40
N THR A 216 6.35 1.24 -5.22
CA THR A 216 6.21 2.18 -6.33
C THR A 216 7.50 2.21 -7.16
N GLU A 217 7.43 2.84 -8.32
CA GLU A 217 8.59 3.08 -9.20
C GLU A 217 9.71 3.85 -8.48
N GLY A 218 9.34 4.72 -7.53
CA GLY A 218 10.26 5.48 -6.68
C GLY A 218 10.76 4.72 -5.44
N GLY A 219 10.36 3.46 -5.25
CA GLY A 219 10.79 2.61 -4.14
C GLY A 219 9.97 2.76 -2.85
N SER A 220 8.85 3.50 -2.88
CA SER A 220 7.96 3.60 -1.72
C SER A 220 7.19 2.29 -1.52
N PRO A 221 7.11 1.73 -0.30
CA PRO A 221 6.41 0.47 -0.05
C PRO A 221 4.91 0.59 -0.31
N LEU A 222 4.32 -0.46 -0.91
CA LEU A 222 2.89 -0.60 -1.14
C LEU A 222 2.36 -1.82 -0.38
N ARG A 223 1.41 -1.59 0.53
CA ARG A 223 0.74 -2.68 1.24
C ARG A 223 -0.16 -3.46 0.31
N THR A 224 -0.40 -4.72 0.68
CA THR A 224 -1.28 -5.59 -0.11
C THR A 224 -2.73 -5.13 0.02
N VAL A 225 -3.44 -5.05 -1.10
CA VAL A 225 -4.89 -4.82 -1.17
C VAL A 225 -5.56 -6.10 -1.63
N PHE A 226 -6.41 -6.69 -0.80
CA PHE A 226 -7.25 -7.83 -1.18
C PHE A 226 -8.57 -7.32 -1.78
N LEU A 227 -8.83 -7.72 -3.02
CA LEU A 227 -10.05 -7.40 -3.77
C LEU A 227 -10.84 -8.69 -4.05
N PRO A 228 -12.09 -8.81 -3.56
CA PRO A 228 -12.95 -9.91 -3.94
C PRO A 228 -13.34 -9.82 -5.43
N PRO A 229 -13.07 -10.85 -6.27
CA PRO A 229 -13.40 -10.80 -7.70
C PRO A 229 -14.89 -10.56 -7.97
N LYS A 230 -15.75 -11.15 -7.14
CA LYS A 230 -17.22 -11.02 -7.19
C LYS A 230 -17.71 -9.57 -7.06
N VAL A 231 -16.90 -8.65 -6.51
CA VAL A 231 -17.22 -7.21 -6.48
C VAL A 231 -17.46 -6.68 -7.90
N VAL A 232 -16.67 -7.13 -8.87
CA VAL A 232 -16.77 -6.70 -10.26
C VAL A 232 -18.07 -7.22 -10.89
N ASP A 233 -18.39 -8.49 -10.66
CA ASP A 233 -19.60 -9.12 -11.18
C ASP A 233 -20.87 -8.43 -10.65
N GLU A 234 -20.96 -8.25 -9.33
CA GLU A 234 -22.08 -7.57 -8.69
C GLU A 234 -22.18 -6.09 -9.11
N PHE A 235 -21.04 -5.41 -9.26
CA PHE A 235 -21.01 -4.04 -9.78
C PHE A 235 -21.59 -3.95 -11.19
N LEU A 236 -21.20 -4.86 -12.09
CA LEU A 236 -21.73 -4.90 -13.46
C LEU A 236 -23.23 -5.18 -13.50
N VAL A 237 -23.76 -6.02 -12.59
CA VAL A 237 -25.21 -6.24 -12.43
C VAL A 237 -25.90 -4.93 -12.06
N ILE A 238 -25.36 -4.17 -11.10
CA ILE A 238 -25.90 -2.89 -10.65
C ILE A 238 -25.82 -1.81 -11.75
N ALA A 239 -24.73 -1.78 -12.50
CA ALA A 239 -24.48 -0.82 -13.57
C ALA A 239 -25.28 -1.12 -14.85
N LYS A 240 -25.77 -2.35 -15.04
CA LYS A 240 -26.41 -2.87 -16.26
C LYS A 240 -27.41 -1.91 -16.91
N ARG A 241 -28.27 -1.26 -16.11
CA ARG A 241 -29.27 -0.29 -16.61
C ARG A 241 -28.62 0.90 -17.30
N ASN A 242 -27.56 1.46 -16.71
CA ASN A 242 -26.83 2.59 -17.27
C ASN A 242 -25.95 2.14 -18.45
N THR A 243 -25.24 1.02 -18.32
CA THR A 243 -24.42 0.46 -19.38
C THR A 243 -25.23 0.18 -20.65
N SER A 244 -26.46 -0.33 -20.52
CA SER A 244 -27.37 -0.56 -21.65
C SER A 244 -27.76 0.75 -22.37
N LYS A 245 -27.76 1.87 -21.63
CA LYS A 245 -28.01 3.22 -22.16
C LYS A 245 -26.73 3.94 -22.59
N LYS A 246 -25.58 3.25 -22.62
CA LYS A 246 -24.26 3.81 -22.90
C LYS A 246 -23.86 4.92 -21.92
N LEU A 247 -24.26 4.78 -20.66
CA LEU A 247 -23.91 5.70 -19.58
C LEU A 247 -22.95 5.00 -18.62
N GLU A 248 -21.91 5.72 -18.20
CA GLU A 248 -20.98 5.24 -17.19
C GLU A 248 -21.64 5.18 -15.80
N THR A 249 -21.12 4.31 -14.95
CA THR A 249 -21.48 4.21 -13.54
C THR A 249 -20.20 4.07 -12.75
N CYS A 250 -20.09 4.70 -11.58
CA CYS A 250 -19.01 4.48 -10.62
C CYS A 250 -19.51 3.93 -9.29
N GLY A 251 -18.60 3.27 -8.59
CA GLY A 251 -18.71 2.84 -7.21
C GLY A 251 -17.39 3.09 -6.47
N ILE A 252 -17.47 3.19 -5.15
CA ILE A 252 -16.34 3.41 -4.27
C ILE A 252 -15.98 2.09 -3.59
N LEU A 253 -14.70 1.73 -3.65
CA LEU A 253 -14.16 0.53 -3.02
C LEU A 253 -13.71 0.91 -1.61
N CYS A 254 -14.43 0.40 -0.63
CA CYS A 254 -14.20 0.68 0.77
C CYS A 254 -13.77 -0.58 1.52
N GLY A 255 -12.95 -0.39 2.55
CA GLY A 255 -12.38 -1.52 3.25
C GLY A 255 -11.83 -1.21 4.63
N LYS A 256 -11.20 -2.22 5.22
CA LYS A 256 -10.46 -2.08 6.48
C LYS A 256 -9.01 -2.48 6.27
N LEU A 257 -8.12 -1.78 6.95
CA LEU A 257 -6.77 -2.27 7.19
C LEU A 257 -6.87 -3.41 8.22
N ASN A 258 -5.96 -4.37 8.16
CA ASN A 258 -5.76 -5.40 9.16
C ASN A 258 -4.35 -5.98 9.00
N ARG A 259 -3.51 -5.90 10.03
CA ARG A 259 -2.16 -6.49 10.04
C ARG A 259 -1.35 -6.06 8.82
N ASN A 260 -1.30 -4.76 8.54
CA ASN A 260 -0.57 -4.19 7.41
C ASN A 260 -1.06 -4.61 5.99
N ALA A 261 -2.29 -5.11 5.84
CA ALA A 261 -2.93 -5.30 4.54
C ALA A 261 -4.37 -4.75 4.51
N PHE A 262 -4.77 -4.21 3.36
CA PHE A 262 -6.12 -3.71 3.15
C PHE A 262 -7.03 -4.80 2.60
N PHE A 263 -8.27 -4.82 3.07
CA PHE A 263 -9.31 -5.74 2.63
C PHE A 263 -10.51 -4.93 2.16
N ILE A 264 -10.76 -4.95 0.86
CA ILE A 264 -11.98 -4.38 0.28
C ILE A 264 -13.13 -5.29 0.70
N ASN A 265 -14.05 -4.75 1.47
CA ASN A 265 -15.22 -5.48 1.99
C ASN A 265 -16.52 -4.67 1.90
N TYR A 266 -16.48 -3.47 1.30
CA TYR A 266 -17.66 -2.68 0.94
C TYR A 266 -17.53 -2.16 -0.49
N LEU A 267 -18.57 -2.37 -1.29
CA LEU A 267 -18.81 -1.64 -2.53
C LEU A 267 -19.93 -0.63 -2.28
N VAL A 268 -19.61 0.67 -2.36
CA VAL A 268 -20.60 1.74 -2.14
C VAL A 268 -20.93 2.39 -3.46
N ILE A 269 -22.20 2.44 -3.84
CA ILE A 269 -22.67 3.09 -5.07
C ILE A 269 -23.24 4.47 -4.69
N PRO A 270 -22.49 5.57 -4.91
CA PRO A 270 -22.96 6.90 -4.54
C PRO A 270 -24.06 7.39 -5.50
N GLU A 271 -24.87 8.34 -5.03
CA GLU A 271 -25.61 9.22 -5.93
C GLU A 271 -24.63 9.82 -6.95
N GLN A 272 -25.00 9.85 -8.23
CA GLN A 272 -24.06 10.24 -9.27
C GLN A 272 -24.74 10.85 -10.50
N HIS A 273 -24.00 11.65 -11.25
CA HIS A 273 -24.35 12.10 -12.60
C HIS A 273 -23.58 11.27 -13.63
N SER A 274 -24.31 10.50 -14.43
CA SER A 274 -23.74 9.63 -15.46
C SER A 274 -23.85 10.25 -16.83
N THR A 275 -22.74 10.27 -17.57
CA THR A 275 -22.67 10.59 -19.00
C THR A 275 -22.01 9.41 -19.75
N PRO A 276 -21.90 9.43 -21.09
CA PRO A 276 -21.20 8.39 -21.82
C PRO A 276 -19.69 8.31 -21.61
N ASN A 277 -19.07 9.34 -21.02
CA ASN A 277 -17.62 9.43 -20.84
C ASN A 277 -17.20 9.90 -19.43
N THR A 278 -18.16 10.12 -18.52
CA THR A 278 -17.88 10.53 -17.14
C THR A 278 -18.97 10.04 -16.19
N CYS A 279 -18.60 9.82 -14.93
CA CYS A 279 -19.52 9.59 -13.82
C CYS A 279 -19.06 10.36 -12.58
N ASN A 280 -19.78 11.44 -12.24
CA ASN A 280 -19.43 12.32 -11.12
C ASN A 280 -20.31 12.05 -9.91
N THR A 281 -19.72 11.90 -8.74
CA THR A 281 -20.43 11.75 -7.47
C THR A 281 -21.28 12.98 -7.15
N LYS A 282 -22.48 12.75 -6.63
CA LYS A 282 -23.37 13.75 -6.06
C LYS A 282 -23.48 13.50 -4.56
N ASN A 283 -23.82 14.56 -3.83
CA ASN A 283 -24.18 14.46 -2.42
C ASN A 283 -23.15 13.71 -1.57
N GLU A 284 -21.87 14.07 -1.73
CA GLU A 284 -20.73 13.41 -1.09
C GLU A 284 -20.80 13.39 0.44
N GLU A 285 -21.67 14.21 1.05
CA GLU A 285 -21.95 14.19 2.48
C GLU A 285 -22.50 12.85 2.93
N LYS A 286 -23.52 12.32 2.25
CA LYS A 286 -24.10 11.00 2.58
C LYS A 286 -23.07 9.88 2.44
N LEU A 287 -22.27 9.94 1.38
CA LEU A 287 -21.19 8.98 1.13
C LEU A 287 -20.16 9.05 2.27
N PHE A 288 -19.73 10.27 2.62
CA PHE A 288 -18.77 10.49 3.68
C PHE A 288 -19.30 10.01 5.03
N ASP A 289 -20.53 10.36 5.39
CA ASP A 289 -21.17 9.95 6.66
C ASP A 289 -21.25 8.42 6.75
N PHE A 290 -21.61 7.73 5.67
CA PHE A 290 -21.63 6.26 5.64
C PHE A 290 -20.23 5.66 5.85
N ILE A 291 -19.21 6.19 5.17
CA ILE A 291 -17.82 5.74 5.28
C ILE A 291 -17.27 5.99 6.68
N ASP A 292 -17.57 7.16 7.26
CA ASP A 292 -17.09 7.58 8.58
C ASP A 292 -17.73 6.76 9.69
N ASN A 293 -19.05 6.57 9.65
CA ASN A 293 -19.78 5.79 10.65
C ASN A 293 -19.32 4.33 10.76
N LEU A 294 -18.74 3.77 9.71
CA LEU A 294 -18.25 2.38 9.67
C LEU A 294 -16.71 2.26 9.77
N ASP A 295 -16.02 3.40 9.95
CA ASP A 295 -14.56 3.52 9.97
C ASP A 295 -13.90 2.86 8.75
N LEU A 296 -14.42 3.15 7.55
CA LEU A 296 -13.93 2.57 6.32
C LEU A 296 -12.80 3.42 5.71
N PHE A 297 -11.80 2.73 5.17
CA PHE A 297 -10.82 3.31 4.27
C PHE A 297 -11.39 3.35 2.86
N VAL A 298 -11.15 4.44 2.15
CA VAL A 298 -11.41 4.55 0.71
C VAL A 298 -10.19 4.00 -0.01
N LEU A 299 -10.32 2.78 -0.55
CA LEU A 299 -9.21 2.02 -1.14
C LEU A 299 -9.14 2.16 -2.66
N GLY A 300 -10.07 2.88 -3.25
CA GLY A 300 -10.15 3.06 -4.68
C GLY A 300 -11.58 3.22 -5.16
N TRP A 301 -11.75 3.04 -6.46
CA TRP A 301 -13.03 3.19 -7.13
C TRP A 301 -13.11 2.21 -8.30
N ILE A 302 -14.34 1.96 -8.75
CA ILE A 302 -14.67 1.08 -9.86
C ILE A 302 -15.64 1.81 -10.79
N HIS A 303 -15.43 1.73 -12.10
CA HIS A 303 -16.35 2.31 -13.07
C HIS A 303 -16.49 1.48 -14.35
N THR A 304 -17.54 1.76 -15.12
CA THR A 304 -17.77 1.11 -16.41
C THR A 304 -17.36 2.00 -17.57
N HIS A 305 -16.75 1.40 -18.60
CA HIS A 305 -16.67 1.92 -19.96
C HIS A 305 -17.68 1.17 -20.84
N PRO A 306 -18.90 1.70 -21.08
CA PRO A 306 -19.93 0.99 -21.84
C PRO A 306 -19.57 0.79 -23.31
N THR A 307 -18.76 1.68 -23.88
CA THR A 307 -18.43 1.73 -25.32
C THR A 307 -16.95 1.79 -25.62
N GLN A 308 -16.11 2.07 -24.62
CA GLN A 308 -14.67 2.25 -24.74
C GLN A 308 -13.95 0.99 -24.23
N SER A 309 -12.73 0.76 -24.70
CA SER A 309 -11.87 -0.32 -24.24
C SER A 309 -11.44 -0.12 -22.77
N CYS A 310 -10.77 -1.11 -22.19
CA CYS A 310 -10.32 -1.09 -20.82
C CYS A 310 -8.98 -0.32 -20.67
N PHE A 311 -9.04 0.97 -20.32
CA PHE A 311 -7.89 1.85 -20.06
C PHE A 311 -8.28 2.97 -19.08
N LEU A 312 -7.31 3.75 -18.57
CA LEU A 312 -7.61 4.99 -17.85
C LEU A 312 -7.64 6.17 -18.83
N SER A 313 -8.81 6.79 -18.97
CA SER A 313 -8.95 8.04 -19.73
C SER A 313 -8.28 9.21 -19.01
N SER A 314 -8.14 10.36 -19.70
CA SER A 314 -7.60 11.57 -19.09
C SER A 314 -8.34 11.96 -17.80
N VAL A 315 -9.67 11.89 -17.80
CA VAL A 315 -10.49 12.17 -16.61
C VAL A 315 -10.25 11.15 -15.50
N ASP A 316 -10.04 9.88 -15.87
CA ASP A 316 -9.77 8.82 -14.90
C ASP A 316 -8.39 8.99 -14.25
N LEU A 317 -7.38 9.42 -15.01
CA LEU A 317 -6.04 9.72 -14.47
C LEU A 317 -6.11 10.80 -13.39
N HIS A 318 -6.80 11.92 -13.67
CA HIS A 318 -7.00 13.02 -12.73
C HIS A 318 -7.81 12.59 -11.49
N THR A 319 -8.84 11.79 -11.70
CA THR A 319 -9.65 11.21 -10.62
C THR A 319 -8.79 10.31 -9.74
N GLN A 320 -8.07 9.36 -10.35
CA GLN A 320 -7.20 8.41 -9.64
C GLN A 320 -6.08 9.12 -8.87
N ASN A 321 -5.51 10.20 -9.42
CA ASN A 321 -4.51 11.01 -8.72
C ASN A 321 -5.02 11.51 -7.37
N SER A 322 -6.27 11.98 -7.33
CA SER A 322 -6.88 12.47 -6.08
C SER A 322 -6.99 11.38 -5.01
N TYR A 323 -7.33 10.15 -5.39
CA TYR A 323 -7.36 9.01 -4.47
C TYR A 323 -5.94 8.61 -4.03
N GLN A 324 -5.00 8.56 -4.97
CA GLN A 324 -3.68 7.99 -4.72
C GLN A 324 -2.75 8.94 -3.96
N ILE A 325 -2.96 10.26 -4.04
CA ILE A 325 -2.34 11.26 -3.14
C ILE A 325 -2.74 11.02 -1.68
N MET A 326 -3.99 10.59 -1.43
CA MET A 326 -4.51 10.34 -0.08
C MET A 326 -4.10 8.97 0.44
N LEU A 327 -3.94 7.99 -0.45
CA LEU A 327 -3.53 6.62 -0.14
C LEU A 327 -2.76 6.02 -1.31
N ASN A 328 -1.45 5.81 -1.16
CA ASN A 328 -0.59 5.27 -2.21
C ASN A 328 -1.10 3.95 -2.81
N GLU A 329 -1.74 3.11 -1.99
CA GLU A 329 -2.29 1.83 -2.43
C GLU A 329 -3.63 1.92 -3.18
N ALA A 330 -4.20 3.12 -3.36
CA ALA A 330 -5.50 3.28 -4.00
C ALA A 330 -5.52 2.75 -5.44
N ILE A 331 -6.65 2.17 -5.87
CA ILE A 331 -6.80 1.53 -7.18
C ILE A 331 -7.99 2.08 -7.98
N ALA A 332 -7.87 2.03 -9.30
CA ALA A 332 -8.96 2.27 -10.25
C ALA A 332 -9.30 0.96 -10.97
N VAL A 333 -10.54 0.49 -10.83
CA VAL A 333 -11.03 -0.71 -11.53
C VAL A 333 -11.90 -0.28 -12.70
N VAL A 334 -11.49 -0.61 -13.92
CA VAL A 334 -12.23 -0.28 -15.15
C VAL A 334 -12.92 -1.53 -15.66
N CYS A 335 -14.21 -1.45 -15.90
CA CYS A 335 -15.01 -2.53 -16.46
C CYS A 335 -15.47 -2.20 -17.88
N SER A 336 -15.00 -2.95 -18.87
CA SER A 336 -15.28 -2.77 -20.30
C SER A 336 -16.03 -3.99 -20.86
N PRO A 337 -17.34 -4.14 -20.58
CA PRO A 337 -18.08 -5.40 -20.78
C PRO A 337 -18.27 -5.81 -22.25
N ARG A 338 -17.92 -4.95 -23.22
CA ARG A 338 -18.07 -5.22 -24.66
C ARG A 338 -16.79 -5.68 -25.35
N PHE A 339 -15.66 -5.71 -24.64
CA PHE A 339 -14.35 -5.96 -25.21
C PHE A 339 -13.77 -7.27 -24.67
N GLU A 340 -12.82 -7.86 -25.39
CA GLU A 340 -12.14 -9.10 -24.98
C GLU A 340 -11.52 -8.96 -23.59
N ARG A 341 -10.86 -7.83 -23.35
CA ARG A 341 -10.41 -7.43 -22.03
C ARG A 341 -11.52 -6.69 -21.29
N GLN A 342 -12.22 -7.42 -20.42
CA GLN A 342 -13.38 -6.90 -19.71
C GLN A 342 -13.06 -6.11 -18.44
N VAL A 343 -11.90 -6.36 -17.80
CA VAL A 343 -11.55 -5.74 -16.52
C VAL A 343 -10.08 -5.37 -16.51
N GLY A 344 -9.77 -4.24 -15.89
CA GLY A 344 -8.41 -3.79 -15.61
C GLY A 344 -8.35 -3.11 -14.25
N ILE A 345 -7.27 -3.37 -13.51
CA ILE A 345 -7.05 -2.82 -12.17
C ILE A 345 -5.77 -2.02 -12.23
N PHE A 346 -5.89 -0.70 -12.09
CA PHE A 346 -4.83 0.24 -12.38
C PHE A 346 -4.47 1.10 -11.16
N ARG A 347 -3.26 1.63 -11.19
CA ARG A 347 -2.82 2.76 -10.36
C ARG A 347 -1.97 3.71 -11.20
N LEU A 348 -1.81 4.96 -10.78
CA LEU A 348 -0.79 5.84 -11.36
C LEU A 348 0.60 5.35 -10.96
N THR A 349 1.58 5.56 -11.83
CA THR A 349 2.99 5.37 -11.48
C THR A 349 3.46 6.47 -10.54
N ASP A 350 4.44 6.18 -9.68
CA ASP A 350 4.95 7.14 -8.70
C ASP A 350 6.46 6.94 -8.48
N PRO A 351 7.32 7.65 -9.24
CA PRO A 351 7.04 8.50 -10.42
C PRO A 351 6.87 7.70 -11.74
N PRO A 352 6.48 8.31 -12.89
CA PRO A 352 6.18 9.73 -13.12
C PRO A 352 4.70 10.13 -13.01
N GLY A 353 3.77 9.19 -12.96
CA GLY A 353 2.32 9.43 -13.05
C GLY A 353 1.80 10.47 -12.06
N ILE A 354 2.01 10.26 -10.76
CA ILE A 354 1.55 11.17 -9.70
C ILE A 354 2.09 12.60 -9.93
N PRO A 355 3.42 12.84 -10.05
CA PRO A 355 3.92 14.18 -10.35
C PRO A 355 3.34 14.82 -11.62
N VAL A 356 3.22 14.07 -12.71
CA VAL A 356 2.76 14.63 -14.00
C VAL A 356 1.29 15.05 -13.91
N ILE A 357 0.42 14.19 -13.38
CA ILE A 357 -1.00 14.49 -13.30
C ILE A 357 -1.27 15.60 -12.29
N THR A 358 -0.55 15.63 -11.16
CA THR A 358 -0.75 16.66 -10.14
C THR A 358 -0.37 18.06 -10.65
N ASN A 359 0.68 18.16 -11.47
CA ASN A 359 1.11 19.44 -12.05
C ASN A 359 0.35 19.84 -13.33
N CYS A 360 -0.63 19.05 -13.78
CA CYS A 360 -1.40 19.38 -14.97
C CYS A 360 -2.53 20.37 -14.66
N ASN A 361 -2.53 21.50 -15.38
CA ASN A 361 -3.53 22.58 -15.25
C ASN A 361 -4.49 22.66 -16.45
N GLN A 362 -4.52 21.64 -17.31
CA GLN A 362 -5.38 21.64 -18.49
C GLN A 362 -6.83 21.31 -18.11
N THR A 363 -7.79 21.87 -18.84
CA THR A 363 -9.22 21.69 -18.61
C THR A 363 -9.86 20.86 -19.73
N GLY A 364 -10.95 20.17 -19.40
CA GLY A 364 -11.63 19.26 -20.33
C GLY A 364 -10.82 18.00 -20.65
N PHE A 365 -11.26 17.24 -21.65
CA PHE A 365 -10.53 16.06 -22.12
C PHE A 365 -9.28 16.47 -22.90
N HIS A 366 -8.10 16.09 -22.39
CA HIS A 366 -6.81 16.41 -22.99
C HIS A 366 -5.84 15.22 -22.92
N PRO A 367 -4.93 15.07 -23.91
CA PRO A 367 -3.88 14.06 -23.84
C PRO A 367 -2.76 14.47 -22.86
N HIS A 368 -1.99 13.49 -22.39
CA HIS A 368 -0.73 13.70 -21.69
C HIS A 368 0.41 13.16 -22.54
N GLU A 369 1.48 13.93 -22.70
CA GLU A 369 2.64 13.56 -23.55
C GLU A 369 3.59 12.56 -22.88
N SER A 370 3.51 12.42 -21.56
CA SER A 370 4.35 11.50 -20.79
C SER A 370 3.85 10.06 -20.95
N ASP A 371 4.77 9.16 -21.26
CA ASP A 371 4.49 7.73 -21.27
C ASP A 371 4.44 7.14 -19.84
N ASN A 372 3.83 5.96 -19.71
CA ASN A 372 3.81 5.16 -18.49
C ASN A 372 3.24 5.88 -17.26
N LEU A 373 2.20 6.69 -17.45
CA LEU A 373 1.52 7.41 -16.36
C LEU A 373 0.76 6.50 -15.39
N TYR A 374 0.38 5.30 -15.85
CA TYR A 374 -0.33 4.34 -15.06
C TYR A 374 0.10 2.92 -15.44
N VAL A 375 -0.11 2.00 -14.51
CA VAL A 375 0.24 0.59 -14.64
C VAL A 375 -0.87 -0.27 -14.06
N GLU A 376 -0.93 -1.51 -14.52
CA GLU A 376 -1.74 -2.54 -13.86
C GLU A 376 -1.11 -2.96 -12.54
N CYS A 377 -1.95 -3.25 -11.55
CA CYS A 377 -1.49 -3.52 -10.20
C CYS A 377 -2.04 -4.79 -9.57
N ASP A 378 -2.73 -5.63 -10.33
CA ASP A 378 -3.14 -6.97 -9.91
C ASP A 378 -2.08 -8.04 -10.20
N ARG A 379 -1.92 -8.98 -9.27
CA ARG A 379 -0.92 -10.05 -9.38
C ARG A 379 -1.20 -11.05 -10.50
N THR A 380 -2.44 -11.12 -11.00
CA THR A 380 -2.78 -12.03 -12.09
C THR A 380 -2.22 -11.55 -13.42
N SER A 381 -2.24 -10.24 -13.68
CA SER A 381 -1.79 -9.66 -14.95
C SER A 381 -0.29 -9.36 -14.98
N THR A 382 0.30 -8.86 -13.89
CA THR A 382 1.67 -8.32 -13.93
C THR A 382 2.75 -9.20 -13.29
N LYS A 383 2.38 -10.33 -12.65
CA LYS A 383 3.23 -11.13 -11.73
C LYS A 383 3.75 -10.36 -10.50
N THR A 384 3.72 -9.03 -10.53
CA THR A 384 4.19 -8.11 -9.49
C THR A 384 3.17 -6.96 -9.33
N GLY A 385 2.16 -7.18 -8.49
CA GLY A 385 1.11 -6.19 -8.20
C GLY A 385 0.76 -6.19 -6.71
N HIS A 386 0.40 -5.03 -6.15
CA HIS A 386 0.02 -4.94 -4.73
C HIS A 386 -1.43 -5.40 -4.50
N VAL A 387 -2.21 -5.60 -5.56
CA VAL A 387 -3.58 -6.14 -5.49
C VAL A 387 -3.60 -7.65 -5.64
N VAL A 388 -4.26 -8.32 -4.69
CA VAL A 388 -4.50 -9.76 -4.71
C VAL A 388 -5.99 -10.01 -4.86
N LEU A 389 -6.35 -10.66 -5.96
CA LEU A 389 -7.70 -11.18 -6.17
C LEU A 389 -7.91 -12.39 -5.26
N LYS A 390 -8.86 -12.32 -4.34
CA LYS A 390 -9.15 -13.40 -3.39
C LYS A 390 -10.63 -13.44 -3.04
N ASP A 391 -11.24 -14.63 -3.09
CA ASP A 391 -12.63 -14.80 -2.67
C ASP A 391 -12.77 -14.50 -1.17
N LEU A 392 -13.47 -13.41 -0.87
CA LEU A 392 -13.65 -12.84 0.46
C LEU A 392 -15.06 -12.25 0.54
N PRO A 393 -15.70 -12.26 1.72
CA PRO A 393 -17.01 -11.65 1.90
C PRO A 393 -16.91 -10.13 1.78
N PHE A 394 -17.90 -9.54 1.13
CA PHE A 394 -18.08 -8.09 1.04
C PHE A 394 -19.56 -7.75 1.09
N GLN A 395 -19.86 -6.47 1.33
CA GLN A 395 -21.20 -5.92 1.37
C GLN A 395 -21.37 -4.85 0.30
N ILE A 396 -22.60 -4.67 -0.16
CA ILE A 396 -22.94 -3.63 -1.13
C ILE A 396 -23.86 -2.62 -0.47
N LYS A 397 -23.56 -1.33 -0.64
CA LYS A 397 -24.44 -0.25 -0.22
C LYS A 397 -24.75 0.65 -1.41
N ASP A 398 -25.99 0.61 -1.88
CA ASP A 398 -26.49 1.55 -2.88
C ASP A 398 -27.08 2.79 -2.19
N LEU A 399 -26.59 3.97 -2.55
CA LEU A 399 -27.00 5.28 -1.99
C LEU A 399 -27.73 6.16 -3.03
N ARG A 400 -27.97 5.66 -4.25
CA ARG A 400 -28.55 6.42 -5.36
C ARG A 400 -30.00 6.86 -5.18
#